data_AF-A0A7X5JAB6-F1
#
_entry.id   AF-A0A7X5JAB6-F1
#
_cell.length_a   1.000
_cell.length_b   1.000
_cell.length_c   1.000
_cell.angle_alpha   90.00
_cell.angle_beta   90.00
_cell.angle_gamma   90.00
#
_symmetry.space_group_name_H-M   'P 1'
#
loop_
_entity.id
_entity.type
_entity.pdbx_description
1 polymer ?
#
loop_
_entity_poly.entity_id
_entity_poly.type
_entity_poly.pdbx_seq_one_letter_code
_entity_poly.pdbx_strand_id
1 'polypeptide(L)'
;MTRFLKNTVLFLIALVLLPLSVANRHGVDIALNPFDPQDPRLTLTDVPLFWVMFCAILVGIVIGGLGAWARQGKWRREARVKRNEADKWHREADQLRAAAADQAATASAALPAPGKDSRAA
;
A
#
# COMPACT_ATOMS: atom_id res chain seq x y z
N MET A 1 9.83 -6.10 -11.97
CA MET A 1 11.25 -6.39 -11.67
C MET A 1 11.58 -6.44 -10.17
N THR A 2 11.20 -5.43 -9.37
CA THR A 2 11.53 -5.38 -7.92
C THR A 2 11.06 -6.58 -7.10
N ARG A 3 9.91 -7.17 -7.45
CA ARG A 3 9.39 -8.40 -6.81
C ARG A 3 10.31 -9.61 -7.03
N PHE A 4 10.88 -9.74 -8.22
CA PHE A 4 11.79 -10.84 -8.56
C PHE A 4 13.09 -10.73 -7.76
N LEU A 5 13.73 -9.56 -7.79
CA LEU A 5 14.97 -9.33 -7.03
C LEU A 5 14.79 -9.56 -5.53
N LYS A 6 13.67 -9.07 -4.95
CA LYS A 6 13.34 -9.31 -3.54
C LYS A 6 13.24 -10.79 -3.23
N ASN A 7 12.53 -11.55 -4.08
CA ASN A 7 12.34 -12.99 -3.87
C ASN A 7 13.66 -13.76 -4.03
N THR A 8 14.52 -13.39 -4.97
CA THR A 8 15.85 -14.00 -5.13
C THR A 8 16.73 -13.75 -3.90
N VAL A 9 16.75 -12.52 -3.38
CA VAL A 9 17.50 -12.20 -2.15
C VAL A 9 16.95 -12.99 -0.96
N LEU A 10 15.63 -13.06 -0.81
CA LEU A 10 15.00 -13.81 0.28
C LEU A 10 15.31 -15.31 0.19
N PHE A 11 15.32 -15.85 -1.03
CA PHE A 11 15.67 -17.24 -1.28
C PHE A 11 17.12 -17.54 -0.90
N LEU A 12 18.08 -16.68 -1.28
CA LEU A 12 19.48 -16.85 -0.90
C LEU A 12 19.67 -16.79 0.62
N ILE A 13 19.00 -15.87 1.30
CA ILE A 13 19.01 -15.79 2.77
C ILE A 13 18.46 -17.10 3.36
N ALA A 14 17.32 -17.58 2.88
CA ALA A 14 16.72 -18.84 3.36
C ALA A 14 17.63 -20.05 3.11
N LEU A 15 18.32 -20.09 1.97
CA LEU A 15 19.26 -21.15 1.61
C LEU A 15 20.40 -21.29 2.63
N VAL A 16 20.84 -20.19 3.24
CA VAL A 16 21.88 -20.20 4.28
C VAL A 16 21.28 -20.45 5.66
N LEU A 17 20.16 -19.80 5.99
CA LEU A 17 19.56 -19.88 7.32
C LEU A 17 18.98 -21.26 7.66
N LEU A 18 18.37 -21.96 6.69
CA LEU A 18 17.77 -23.28 6.96
C LEU A 18 18.84 -24.31 7.39
N PRO A 19 19.91 -24.55 6.62
CA PRO A 19 20.94 -25.51 7.00
C PRO A 19 21.64 -25.13 8.31
N LEU A 20 21.93 -23.84 8.51
CA LEU A 20 22.50 -23.32 9.76
C LEU A 20 21.59 -23.66 10.95
N SER A 21 20.28 -23.45 10.82
CA SER A 21 19.30 -23.76 11.85
C SER A 21 19.17 -25.25 12.12
N VAL A 22 19.10 -26.08 11.07
CA VAL A 22 18.95 -27.55 11.20
C VAL A 22 20.21 -28.19 11.78
N ALA A 23 21.39 -27.74 11.36
CA ALA A 23 22.66 -28.21 11.90
C ALA A 23 22.80 -27.87 13.39
N ASN A 24 22.36 -26.67 13.78
CA ASN A 24 22.40 -26.17 15.16
C ASN A 24 21.05 -26.33 15.86
N ARG A 25 20.44 -27.51 15.71
CA ARG A 25 19.23 -27.92 16.44
C ARG A 25 19.50 -28.24 17.91
N HIS A 26 20.75 -28.55 18.23
CA HIS A 26 21.24 -28.67 19.60
C HIS A 26 21.48 -27.26 20.18
N GLY A 27 21.57 -27.15 21.50
CA GLY A 27 21.89 -25.86 22.10
C GLY A 27 23.31 -25.42 21.75
N VAL A 28 23.43 -24.16 21.36
CA VAL A 28 24.71 -23.53 21.01
C VAL A 28 24.84 -22.27 21.83
N ASP A 29 26.06 -22.00 22.30
CA ASP A 29 26.38 -20.78 23.04
C ASP A 29 26.57 -19.61 22.08
N ILE A 30 25.78 -18.56 22.28
CA ILE A 30 25.79 -17.37 21.44
C ILE A 30 26.26 -16.20 22.28
N ALA A 31 27.47 -15.72 22.00
CA ALA A 31 28.00 -14.50 22.61
C ALA A 31 27.45 -13.26 21.87
N LEU A 32 26.73 -12.39 22.58
CA LEU A 32 26.22 -11.13 22.03
C LEU A 32 27.23 -9.98 22.18
N ASN A 33 28.30 -10.17 22.94
CA ASN A 33 29.35 -9.17 23.12
C ASN A 33 30.43 -9.32 22.01
N PRO A 34 30.58 -8.35 21.09
CA PRO A 34 31.54 -8.43 19.99
C PRO A 34 32.98 -8.11 20.41
N PHE A 35 33.21 -7.58 21.61
CA PHE A 35 34.54 -7.19 22.10
C PHE A 35 35.13 -8.19 23.11
N ASP A 36 34.27 -8.87 23.87
CA ASP A 36 34.66 -9.93 24.79
C ASP A 36 33.72 -11.15 24.64
N PRO A 37 34.11 -12.15 23.84
CA PRO A 37 33.32 -13.36 23.65
C PRO A 37 33.23 -14.25 24.89
N GLN A 38 34.04 -14.01 25.92
CA GLN A 38 34.02 -14.78 27.16
C GLN A 38 33.14 -14.13 28.25
N ASP A 39 32.47 -13.01 27.94
CA ASP A 39 31.60 -12.33 28.88
C ASP A 39 30.32 -13.15 29.15
N PRO A 40 30.11 -13.66 30.39
CA PRO A 40 28.96 -14.49 30.72
C PRO A 40 27.65 -13.69 30.82
N ARG A 41 27.70 -12.35 30.91
CA ARG A 41 26.51 -11.51 31.10
C ARG A 41 25.70 -11.31 29.82
N LEU A 42 26.38 -11.40 28.68
CA LEU A 42 25.83 -11.18 27.34
C LEU A 42 25.90 -12.45 26.50
N THR A 43 25.99 -13.62 27.13
CA THR A 43 26.03 -14.91 26.43
C THR A 43 24.71 -15.65 26.66
N LEU A 44 24.07 -16.06 25.57
CA LEU A 44 22.93 -16.99 25.60
C LEU A 44 23.49 -18.41 25.52
N THR A 45 23.47 -19.11 26.65
CA THR A 45 23.99 -20.48 26.77
C THR A 45 22.92 -21.51 26.40
N ASP A 46 23.32 -22.57 25.70
CA ASP A 46 22.49 -23.76 25.38
C ASP A 46 21.17 -23.42 24.66
N VAL A 47 21.18 -22.41 23.79
CA VAL A 47 19.99 -22.00 23.02
C VAL A 47 20.03 -22.61 21.62
N PRO A 48 19.02 -23.40 21.21
CA PRO A 48 18.91 -23.87 19.84
C PRO A 48 18.76 -22.71 18.86
N LEU A 49 19.52 -22.75 17.76
CA LEU A 49 19.65 -21.63 16.84
C LEU A 49 18.34 -21.28 16.11
N PHE A 50 17.41 -22.24 16.01
CA PHE A 50 16.10 -21.99 15.41
C PHE A 50 15.31 -20.92 16.17
N TRP A 51 15.36 -20.88 17.51
CA TRP A 51 14.64 -19.87 18.30
C TRP A 51 15.11 -18.46 17.99
N VAL A 52 16.44 -18.28 17.96
CA VAL A 52 17.07 -17.00 17.60
C VAL A 52 16.65 -16.57 16.21
N MET A 53 16.64 -17.51 15.26
CA MET A 53 16.29 -17.20 13.88
C MET A 53 14.81 -16.86 13.70
N PHE A 54 13.91 -17.56 14.38
CA PHE A 54 12.49 -17.20 14.39
C PHE A 54 12.26 -15.82 14.99
N CYS A 55 12.91 -15.50 16.11
CA CYS A 55 12.84 -14.17 16.72
C CYS A 55 13.36 -13.10 15.76
N ALA A 56 14.51 -13.31 15.11
CA ALA A 56 15.06 -12.39 14.13
C ALA A 56 14.11 -12.15 12.94
N ILE A 57 13.53 -13.22 12.40
CA ILE A 57 12.53 -13.14 11.33
C ILE A 57 11.30 -12.36 11.80
N LEU A 58 10.77 -12.67 12.99
CA LEU A 58 9.60 -12.00 13.56
C LEU A 58 9.83 -10.50 13.72
N VAL A 59 10.97 -10.12 14.29
CA VAL A 59 11.40 -8.72 14.42
C VAL A 59 11.49 -8.06 13.04
N GLY A 60 12.10 -8.73 12.07
CA GLY A 60 12.16 -8.25 10.68
C GLY A 60 10.78 -8.03 10.06
N ILE A 61 9.82 -8.92 10.29
CA ILE A 61 8.43 -8.78 9.81
C ILE A 61 7.75 -7.59 10.49
N VAL A 62 7.91 -7.42 11.80
CA VAL A 62 7.32 -6.30 12.54
C VAL A 62 7.87 -4.98 12.02
N ILE A 63 9.20 -4.85 11.89
CA ILE A 63 9.85 -3.64 11.36
C ILE A 63 9.41 -3.38 9.91
N GLY A 64 9.40 -4.42 9.07
CA GLY A 64 8.96 -4.31 7.68
C GLY A 64 7.49 -3.91 7.56
N GLY A 65 6.63 -4.47 8.41
CA GLY A 65 5.20 -4.15 8.50
C GLY A 65 4.97 -2.72 8.95
N LEU A 66 5.67 -2.25 9.98
CA LEU A 66 5.63 -0.86 10.45
C LEU A 66 6.11 0.11 9.36
N GLY A 67 7.21 -0.22 8.66
CA GLY A 67 7.72 0.58 7.55
C GLY A 67 6.74 0.65 6.37
N ALA A 68 6.11 -0.48 6.02
CA ALA A 68 5.07 -0.52 5.00
C ALA A 68 3.84 0.30 5.41
N TRP A 69 3.40 0.16 6.66
CA TRP A 69 2.26 0.92 7.22
C TRP A 69 2.52 2.42 7.22
N ALA A 70 3.71 2.85 7.63
CA ALA A 70 4.12 4.25 7.57
C ALA A 70 4.12 4.80 6.13
N ARG A 71 4.62 4.03 5.16
CA ARG A 71 4.61 4.42 3.73
C ARG A 71 3.19 4.53 3.18
N GLN A 72 2.28 3.64 3.57
CA GLN A 72 0.89 3.64 3.14
C GLN A 72 0.05 4.69 3.89
N GLY A 73 0.47 5.10 5.08
CA GLY A 73 -0.18 6.12 5.91
C GLY A 73 -0.33 7.48 5.20
N LYS A 74 0.65 7.88 4.39
CA LYS A 74 0.58 9.11 3.58
C LYS A 74 -0.57 9.08 2.57
N TRP A 75 -0.83 7.92 1.96
CA TRP A 75 -1.89 7.74 0.96
C TRP A 75 -3.31 7.86 1.55
N ARG A 76 -3.47 7.62 2.87
CA ARG A 76 -4.77 7.77 3.54
C ARG A 76 -5.26 9.22 3.54
N ARG A 77 -4.34 10.20 3.58
CA ARG A 77 -4.67 11.63 3.52
C ARG A 77 -4.98 12.05 2.08
N GLU A 78 -4.16 11.63 1.13
CA GLU A 78 -4.34 11.95 -0.30
C GLU A 78 -5.64 11.37 -0.87
N ALA A 79 -6.05 10.17 -0.44
CA ALA A 79 -7.32 9.58 -0.87
C ALA A 79 -8.54 10.43 -0.45
N ARG A 80 -8.51 11.03 0.75
CA ARG A 80 -9.61 11.91 1.21
C ARG A 80 -9.65 13.23 0.44
N VAL A 81 -8.49 13.82 0.18
CA VAL A 81 -8.40 15.08 -0.58
C VAL A 81 -8.88 14.88 -2.03
N LYS A 82 -8.38 13.84 -2.70
CA LYS A 82 -8.79 13.52 -4.08
C LYS A 82 -10.28 13.21 -4.21
N ARG A 83 -10.89 12.59 -3.20
CA ARG A 83 -12.34 12.32 -3.21
C ARG A 83 -13.14 13.62 -3.11
N ASN A 84 -12.72 14.54 -2.25
CA ASN A 84 -13.38 15.84 -2.11
C ASN A 84 -13.23 16.71 -3.37
N GLU A 85 -12.07 16.66 -4.03
CA GLU A 85 -11.84 17.37 -5.29
C GLU A 85 -12.69 16.79 -6.42
N ALA A 86 -12.78 15.47 -6.53
CA ALA A 86 -13.66 14.81 -7.49
C ALA A 86 -15.14 15.17 -7.27
N ASP A 87 -15.61 15.17 -6.02
CA ASP A 87 -16.99 15.55 -5.68
C ASP A 87 -17.29 17.03 -5.97
N LYS A 88 -16.26 17.89 -5.95
CA LYS A 88 -16.40 19.30 -6.34
C LYS A 88 -16.55 19.43 -7.85
N TRP A 89 -15.67 18.80 -8.62
CA TRP A 89 -15.71 18.85 -10.08
C TRP A 89 -16.98 18.19 -10.64
N HIS A 90 -17.47 17.12 -10.03
CA HIS A 90 -18.76 16.53 -10.39
C HIS A 90 -19.91 17.51 -10.16
N ARG A 91 -19.93 18.22 -9.02
CA ARG A 91 -20.97 19.23 -8.74
C ARG A 91 -20.93 20.40 -9.71
N GLU A 92 -19.75 20.90 -10.03
CA GLU A 92 -19.59 21.98 -11.02
C GLU A 92 -20.02 21.52 -12.42
N ALA A 93 -19.66 20.30 -12.83
CA ALA A 93 -20.10 19.73 -14.09
C ALA A 93 -21.62 19.55 -14.16
N ASP A 94 -22.25 19.09 -13.09
CA ASP A 94 -23.70 18.91 -13.03
C ASP A 94 -24.44 20.25 -13.02
N GLN A 95 -23.90 21.28 -12.36
CA GLN A 95 -24.45 22.65 -12.42
C GLN A 95 -24.37 23.23 -13.83
N LEU A 96 -23.23 23.06 -14.51
CA LEU A 96 -23.07 23.53 -15.89
C LEU A 96 -24.00 22.79 -16.85
N ARG A 97 -24.18 21.47 -16.67
CA ARG A 97 -25.16 20.69 -17.46
C ARG A 97 -26.59 21.15 -17.21
N ALA A 98 -26.98 21.42 -15.96
CA ALA A 98 -28.30 21.92 -15.62
C ALA A 98 -28.55 23.30 -16.26
N ALA A 99 -27.60 24.22 -16.12
CA ALA A 99 -27.69 25.55 -16.74
C ALA A 99 -27.75 25.50 -18.27
N ALA A 100 -27.05 24.56 -18.90
CA ALA A 100 -27.14 24.35 -20.35
C ALA A 100 -28.48 23.75 -20.77
N ALA A 101 -29.06 22.85 -19.97
CA ALA A 101 -30.38 22.28 -20.20
C ALA A 101 -31.50 23.35 -20.09
N ASP A 102 -31.42 24.23 -19.09
CA ASP A 102 -32.37 25.35 -18.92
C ASP A 102 -32.29 26.35 -20.08
N GLN A 103 -31.08 26.66 -20.56
CA GLN A 103 -30.88 27.49 -21.75
C GLN A 103 -31.47 26.85 -23.01
N ALA A 104 -31.28 25.54 -23.20
CA ALA A 104 -31.87 24.82 -24.32
C ALA A 104 -33.41 24.79 -24.26
N ALA A 105 -33.99 24.61 -23.08
CA ALA A 105 -35.44 24.65 -22.88
C ALA A 105 -36.02 26.04 -23.19
N THR A 106 -35.35 27.10 -22.75
CA THR A 106 -35.76 28.49 -23.02
C THR A 106 -35.65 28.83 -24.51
N ALA A 107 -34.59 28.36 -25.19
CA ALA A 107 -34.42 28.54 -26.63
C ALA A 107 -35.50 27.79 -27.45
N SER A 108 -35.91 26.60 -27.01
CA SER A 108 -37.01 25.85 -27.64
C SER A 108 -38.36 26.53 -27.46
N ALA A 109 -38.60 27.15 -26.29
CA ALA A 109 -39.81 27.91 -26.03
C ALA A 109 -39.90 29.23 -26.83
N ALA A 110 -38.75 29.77 -27.26
CA ALA A 110 -38.66 31.00 -28.06
C ALA A 110 -38.83 30.78 -29.57
N LEU A 111 -38.83 29.53 -30.05
CA LEU A 111 -39.07 29.23 -31.46
C LEU A 111 -40.59 29.21 -31.74
N PRO A 112 -41.10 30.09 -32.62
CA PRO A 112 -42.52 30.08 -32.96
C PRO A 112 -42.88 28.75 -33.62
N ALA A 113 -44.01 28.16 -33.19
CA ALA A 113 -44.51 26.90 -33.73
C ALA A 113 -44.57 26.96 -35.26
N PRO A 114 -44.21 25.88 -35.99
CA PRO A 114 -44.24 25.89 -37.44
C PRO A 114 -45.65 26.23 -37.90
N GLY A 115 -45.79 27.39 -38.54
CA GLY A 115 -47.04 27.84 -39.12
C GLY A 115 -47.53 26.76 -40.07
N LYS A 116 -48.71 26.22 -39.78
CA LYS A 116 -49.40 25.29 -40.68
C LYS A 116 -49.89 26.10 -41.87
N ASP A 117 -49.05 26.24 -42.88
CA ASP A 117 -49.41 26.78 -44.18
C ASP A 117 -50.39 25.81 -44.87
N SER A 118 -51.68 25.95 -44.54
CA SER A 118 -52.75 25.37 -45.35
C SER A 118 -53.05 26.31 -46.52
N ARG A 119 -52.14 26.32 -47.49
CA ARG A 119 -52.41 26.73 -48.87
C ARG A 119 -52.49 25.46 -49.73
N ALA A 120 -53.67 24.89 -49.81
CA ALA A 120 -54.13 24.03 -50.89
C ALA A 120 -55.64 24.32 -51.00
N ALA A 121 -56.02 25.16 -51.97
CA ALA A 121 -56.35 24.80 -53.36
C ALA A 121 -57.85 24.54 -53.48
#